data_AF-A0A534T2N8-F1
#
_entry.id   AF-A0A534T2N8-F1
#
_cell.length_a   1.000
_cell.length_b   1.000
_cell.length_c   1.000
_cell.angle_alpha   90.00
_cell.angle_beta   90.00
_cell.angle_gamma   90.00
#
_symmetry.space_group_name_H-M   'P 1'
#
loop_
_entity.id
_entity.type
_entity.pdbx_description
1 polymer ?
#
loop_
_entity_poly.entity_id
_entity_poly.type
_entity_poly.pdbx_seq_one_letter_code
_entity_poly.pdbx_strand_id
1 'polypeptide(L)'
;PAVRLVVEDGRRWLAATADRFDVVVSDLFIPWHAGAGNLYAREMYDAAAARLAPGGLFCQWLPLYQLTREEFDIIARTFLAVFPQVSLWRDDFYPDRPVVALVGGRGHTGPDLASVGARLAALPDWARDPLLATPQGLAMLYLGELSALPDVIPPGPLNSDDRPLIEFLAPRLTRINSAGDKDWFTGDALAAFTDELAARASTGSPDLDAARSAGAALYRYALAMERHDQAAAARFEADVRRLVPDVIANAEAPGATLADARRTLSALRDEQEHVRHALEAMRRRLESLDDATGAPP
;
A
#
# COMPACT_ATOMS: atom_id res chain seq x y z
N PRO A 1 10.34 16.76 -23.33
CA PRO A 1 10.75 15.73 -22.35
C PRO A 1 9.51 15.25 -21.60
N ALA A 2 9.35 13.94 -21.37
CA ALA A 2 8.16 13.38 -20.72
C ALA A 2 8.17 13.50 -19.18
N VAL A 3 9.30 13.91 -18.59
CA VAL A 3 9.48 14.07 -17.13
C VAL A 3 9.82 15.52 -16.81
N ARG A 4 9.19 16.04 -15.76
CA ARG A 4 9.48 17.35 -15.17
C ARG A 4 9.69 17.17 -13.66
N LEU A 5 10.88 17.49 -13.16
CA LEU A 5 11.16 17.53 -11.72
C LEU A 5 10.77 18.90 -11.15
N VAL A 6 10.05 18.88 -10.03
CA VAL A 6 9.74 20.07 -9.23
C VAL A 6 10.24 19.81 -7.82
N VAL A 7 11.14 20.66 -7.32
CA VAL A 7 11.74 20.53 -5.99
C VAL A 7 10.99 21.47 -5.05
N GLU A 8 9.91 20.98 -4.47
CA GLU A 8 9.02 21.71 -3.55
C GLU A 8 8.37 20.74 -2.57
N ASP A 9 7.72 21.26 -1.53
CA ASP A 9 6.76 20.48 -0.75
C ASP A 9 5.57 20.07 -1.63
N GLY A 10 5.40 18.76 -1.84
CA GLY A 10 4.40 18.23 -2.77
C GLY A 10 2.96 18.61 -2.43
N ARG A 11 2.64 18.69 -1.13
CA ARG A 11 1.30 19.09 -0.65
C ARG A 11 1.03 20.55 -0.95
N ARG A 12 1.97 21.45 -0.61
CA ARG A 12 1.88 22.88 -0.88
C ARG A 12 1.82 23.15 -2.38
N TRP A 13 2.65 22.47 -3.17
CA TRP A 13 2.69 22.63 -4.61
C TRP A 13 1.37 22.18 -5.26
N LEU A 14 0.84 21.01 -4.87
CA LEU A 14 -0.44 20.51 -5.39
C LEU A 14 -1.61 21.43 -5.04
N ALA A 15 -1.62 21.99 -3.83
CA ALA A 15 -2.63 22.98 -3.44
C ALA A 15 -2.56 24.26 -4.30
N ALA A 16 -1.35 24.70 -4.69
CA ALA A 16 -1.12 25.96 -5.39
C ALA A 16 -1.20 25.88 -6.93
N THR A 17 -0.85 24.74 -7.53
CA THR A 17 -0.80 24.60 -9.00
C THR A 17 -2.17 24.78 -9.65
N ALA A 18 -2.25 25.32 -10.86
CA ALA A 18 -3.50 25.34 -11.64
C ALA A 18 -3.69 24.08 -12.50
N ASP A 19 -2.65 23.25 -12.61
CA ASP A 19 -2.64 22.06 -13.45
C ASP A 19 -3.62 20.99 -12.94
N ARG A 20 -4.10 20.16 -13.86
CA ARG A 20 -4.91 18.98 -13.56
C ARG A 20 -4.23 17.72 -14.06
N PHE A 21 -4.46 16.63 -13.36
CA PHE A 21 -3.76 15.36 -13.58
C PHE A 21 -4.77 14.22 -13.76
N ASP A 22 -4.49 13.32 -14.69
CA ASP A 22 -5.24 12.08 -14.86
C ASP A 22 -4.96 11.11 -13.70
N VAL A 23 -3.74 11.14 -13.17
CA VAL A 23 -3.33 10.34 -12.01
C VAL A 23 -2.46 11.19 -11.09
N VAL A 24 -2.76 11.16 -9.79
CA VAL A 24 -1.89 11.69 -8.74
C VAL A 24 -1.52 10.54 -7.82
N VAL A 25 -0.22 10.30 -7.63
CA VAL A 25 0.29 9.22 -6.77
C VAL A 25 0.99 9.86 -5.57
N SER A 26 0.57 9.44 -4.39
CA SER A 26 1.15 9.79 -3.10
C SER A 26 1.96 8.58 -2.64
N ASP A 27 3.25 8.60 -2.98
CA ASP A 27 4.14 7.44 -2.87
C ASP A 27 4.85 7.40 -1.51
N LEU A 28 4.38 6.48 -0.67
CA LEU A 28 4.87 6.05 0.64
C LEU A 28 5.62 7.09 1.49
N PHE A 29 5.04 7.43 2.64
CA PHE A 29 5.68 8.28 3.64
C PHE A 29 6.03 7.49 4.88
N ILE A 30 6.98 8.02 5.66
CA ILE A 30 7.30 7.52 6.99
C ILE A 30 6.34 8.20 7.97
N PRO A 31 5.27 7.54 8.47
CA PRO A 31 4.16 8.22 9.12
C PRO A 31 4.53 8.95 10.43
N TRP A 32 5.59 8.49 11.11
CA TRP A 32 6.09 9.09 12.36
C TRP A 32 7.07 10.25 12.15
N HIS A 33 7.44 10.58 10.91
CA HIS A 33 8.23 11.79 10.65
C HIS A 33 7.36 13.02 10.85
N ALA A 34 7.93 14.04 11.48
CA ALA A 34 7.24 15.28 11.76
C ALA A 34 6.66 15.88 10.46
N GLY A 35 5.37 16.15 10.46
CA GLY A 35 4.61 16.68 9.32
C GLY A 35 4.17 15.64 8.29
N ALA A 36 4.64 14.39 8.35
CA ALA A 36 4.19 13.34 7.43
C ALA A 36 2.73 12.94 7.68
N GLY A 37 2.26 13.02 8.93
CA GLY A 37 0.86 12.75 9.27
C GLY A 37 -0.14 13.64 8.52
N ASN A 38 0.31 14.83 8.12
CA ASN A 38 -0.48 15.80 7.37
C ASN A 38 -0.71 15.40 5.90
N LEU A 39 0.10 14.48 5.36
CA LEU A 39 -0.10 13.93 4.01
C LEU A 39 -1.29 12.96 3.96
N TYR A 40 -1.76 12.51 5.13
CA TYR A 40 -2.98 11.72 5.28
C TYR A 40 -4.17 12.56 5.76
N ALA A 41 -4.04 13.89 5.82
CA ALA A 41 -5.09 14.78 6.28
C ALA A 41 -6.17 14.97 5.20
N ARG A 42 -7.40 15.21 5.64
CA ARG A 42 -8.52 15.53 4.75
C ARG A 42 -8.18 16.63 3.74
N GLU A 43 -7.51 17.69 4.18
CA GLU A 43 -7.17 18.84 3.34
C GLU A 43 -6.17 18.47 2.22
N MET A 44 -5.27 17.50 2.46
CA MET A 44 -4.41 16.95 1.40
C MET A 44 -5.25 16.22 0.35
N TYR A 45 -6.20 15.39 0.79
CA TYR A 45 -7.10 14.67 -0.11
C TYR A 45 -8.04 15.60 -0.88
N ASP A 46 -8.59 16.63 -0.22
CA ASP A 46 -9.41 17.66 -0.87
C ASP A 46 -8.59 18.42 -1.93
N ALA A 47 -7.33 18.77 -1.63
CA ALA A 47 -6.43 19.38 -2.60
C ALA A 47 -6.15 18.46 -3.79
N ALA A 48 -5.88 17.17 -3.55
CA ALA A 48 -5.67 16.19 -4.61
C ALA A 48 -6.92 16.04 -5.48
N ALA A 49 -8.10 15.84 -4.88
CA ALA A 49 -9.36 15.73 -5.59
C ALA A 49 -9.66 16.98 -6.45
N ALA A 50 -9.35 18.17 -5.95
CA ALA A 50 -9.52 19.42 -6.69
C ALA A 50 -8.58 19.57 -7.90
N ARG A 51 -7.49 18.79 -7.97
CA ARG A 51 -6.52 18.76 -9.07
C ARG A 51 -6.65 17.55 -9.98
N LEU A 52 -7.61 16.67 -9.76
CA LEU A 52 -7.91 15.60 -10.72
C LEU A 52 -8.59 16.15 -11.97
N ALA A 53 -8.19 15.63 -13.13
CA ALA A 53 -8.96 15.75 -14.37
C ALA A 53 -10.27 14.92 -14.27
N PRO A 54 -11.28 15.17 -15.12
CA PRO A 54 -12.46 14.31 -15.18
C PRO A 54 -12.07 12.84 -15.43
N GLY A 55 -12.50 11.93 -14.55
CA GLY A 55 -12.12 10.52 -14.58
C GLY A 55 -10.73 10.22 -14.00
N GLY A 56 -10.05 11.22 -13.43
CA GLY A 56 -8.75 11.04 -12.80
C GLY A 56 -8.81 10.29 -11.48
N LEU A 57 -7.65 9.73 -11.08
CA LEU A 57 -7.49 8.91 -9.89
C LEU A 57 -6.42 9.46 -8.96
N PHE A 58 -6.67 9.37 -7.66
CA PHE A 58 -5.68 9.59 -6.62
C PHE A 58 -5.33 8.26 -5.95
N CYS A 59 -4.04 7.93 -5.88
CA CYS A 59 -3.53 6.73 -5.23
C CYS A 59 -2.72 7.12 -3.98
N GLN A 60 -3.15 6.66 -2.81
CA GLN A 60 -2.41 6.81 -1.56
C GLN A 60 -1.85 5.45 -1.14
N TRP A 61 -0.54 5.29 -1.22
CA TRP A 61 0.15 4.12 -0.67
C TRP A 61 0.29 4.21 0.84
N LEU A 62 0.10 3.09 1.53
CA LEU A 62 0.13 2.95 2.98
C LEU A 62 1.11 1.83 3.39
N PRO A 63 2.18 2.15 4.12
CA PRO A 63 3.11 1.15 4.63
C PRO A 63 2.50 0.49 5.88
N LEU A 64 1.76 -0.60 5.73
CA LEU A 64 1.06 -1.23 6.86
C LEU A 64 2.02 -1.81 7.92
N TYR A 65 3.28 -2.03 7.56
CA TYR A 65 4.36 -2.38 8.49
C TYR A 65 4.86 -1.20 9.35
N GLN A 66 4.21 -0.05 9.22
CA GLN A 66 4.45 1.20 9.95
C GLN A 66 3.14 1.80 10.50
N LEU A 67 2.00 1.11 10.29
CA LEU A 67 0.67 1.56 10.69
C LEU A 67 -0.03 0.45 11.46
N THR A 68 -0.66 0.82 12.56
CA THR A 68 -1.61 -0.02 13.28
C THR A 68 -2.94 -0.09 12.52
N ARG A 69 -3.81 -1.01 12.94
CA ARG A 69 -5.18 -1.07 12.41
C ARG A 69 -5.97 0.21 12.69
N GLU A 70 -5.79 0.82 13.87
CA GLU A 70 -6.44 2.08 14.23
C GLU A 70 -6.05 3.22 13.28
N GLU A 71 -4.75 3.35 12.99
CA GLU A 71 -4.26 4.38 12.07
C GLU A 71 -4.75 4.14 10.65
N PHE A 72 -4.72 2.89 10.18
CA PHE A 72 -5.32 2.53 8.89
C PHE A 72 -6.79 2.94 8.83
N ASP A 73 -7.60 2.63 9.85
CA ASP A 73 -9.02 2.97 9.88
C ASP A 73 -9.25 4.49 9.88
N ILE A 74 -8.42 5.28 10.60
CA ILE A 74 -8.46 6.75 10.56
C ILE A 74 -8.15 7.27 9.15
N ILE A 75 -7.08 6.76 8.53
CA ILE A 75 -6.66 7.18 7.19
C ILE A 75 -7.73 6.81 6.15
N ALA A 76 -8.21 5.56 6.16
CA ALA A 76 -9.23 5.07 5.24
C ALA A 76 -10.54 5.85 5.37
N ARG A 77 -10.99 6.13 6.60
CA ARG A 77 -12.17 6.97 6.84
C ARG A 77 -11.99 8.39 6.31
N THR A 78 -10.82 8.98 6.53
CA THR A 78 -10.49 10.32 6.05
C THR A 78 -10.52 10.38 4.52
N PHE A 79 -10.01 9.33 3.87
CA PHE A 79 -10.02 9.19 2.42
C PHE A 79 -11.45 9.03 1.87
N LEU A 80 -12.27 8.16 2.49
CA LEU A 80 -13.68 7.95 2.15
C LEU A 80 -14.55 9.20 2.32
N ALA A 81 -14.16 10.14 3.19
CA ALA A 81 -14.86 11.40 3.37
C ALA A 81 -14.69 12.37 2.18
N VAL A 82 -13.69 12.15 1.33
CA VAL A 82 -13.37 13.01 0.17
C VAL A 82 -13.71 12.32 -1.15
N PHE A 83 -13.39 11.03 -1.29
CA PHE A 83 -13.59 10.29 -2.52
C PHE A 83 -14.85 9.42 -2.46
N PRO A 84 -15.80 9.57 -3.41
CA PRO A 84 -17.06 8.83 -3.39
C PRO A 84 -16.90 7.35 -3.76
N GLN A 85 -15.85 7.00 -4.50
CA GLN A 85 -15.52 5.63 -4.89
C GLN A 85 -14.08 5.36 -4.53
N VAL A 86 -13.86 4.31 -3.74
CA VAL A 86 -12.55 3.97 -3.20
C VAL A 86 -12.36 2.47 -3.35
N SER A 87 -11.36 2.08 -4.13
CA SER A 87 -10.89 0.71 -4.20
C SER A 87 -9.63 0.52 -3.37
N LEU A 88 -9.47 -0.69 -2.83
CA LEU A 88 -8.29 -1.09 -2.08
C LEU A 88 -7.46 -2.07 -2.91
N TRP A 89 -6.15 -1.85 -2.90
CA TRP A 89 -5.18 -2.66 -3.61
C TRP A 89 -4.03 -3.01 -2.68
N ARG A 90 -3.37 -4.15 -2.90
CA ARG A 90 -2.08 -4.48 -2.30
C ARG A 90 -0.98 -4.21 -3.32
N ASP A 91 0.24 -3.96 -2.85
CA ASP A 91 1.42 -3.87 -3.71
C ASP A 91 2.11 -5.23 -3.87
N ASP A 92 2.16 -5.98 -2.78
CA ASP A 92 3.02 -7.16 -2.63
C ASP A 92 2.32 -8.28 -1.84
N PHE A 93 2.94 -9.47 -1.80
CA PHE A 93 2.46 -10.63 -1.03
C PHE A 93 3.24 -10.90 0.27
N TYR A 94 4.02 -9.95 0.76
CA TYR A 94 4.84 -10.07 1.97
C TYR A 94 4.01 -9.85 3.24
N PRO A 95 3.99 -10.81 4.17
CA PRO A 95 3.22 -10.68 5.40
C PRO A 95 3.90 -9.85 6.49
N ASP A 96 5.22 -9.63 6.42
CA ASP A 96 5.98 -8.84 7.38
C ASP A 96 6.04 -7.35 7.01
N ARG A 97 6.00 -7.03 5.71
CA ARG A 97 6.11 -5.67 5.15
C ARG A 97 5.02 -5.30 4.14
N PRO A 98 3.74 -5.59 4.40
CA PRO A 98 2.70 -5.35 3.41
C PRO A 98 2.50 -3.86 3.15
N VAL A 99 2.35 -3.52 1.88
CA VAL A 99 1.91 -2.20 1.41
C VAL A 99 0.54 -2.33 0.74
N VAL A 100 -0.35 -1.37 1.03
CA VAL A 100 -1.66 -1.27 0.38
C VAL A 100 -1.90 0.13 -0.17
N ALA A 101 -2.68 0.24 -1.23
CA ALA A 101 -3.13 1.51 -1.79
C ALA A 101 -4.63 1.71 -1.58
N LEU A 102 -4.99 2.92 -1.16
CA LEU A 102 -6.33 3.47 -1.33
C LEU A 102 -6.37 4.23 -2.67
N VAL A 103 -7.23 3.81 -3.58
CA VAL A 103 -7.39 4.42 -4.91
C VAL A 103 -8.76 5.07 -5.01
N GLY A 104 -8.79 6.40 -5.10
CA GLY A 104 -9.99 7.23 -5.08
C GLY A 104 -10.20 8.00 -6.38
N GLY A 105 -11.46 8.18 -6.77
CA GLY A 105 -11.81 8.94 -7.98
C GLY A 105 -13.32 9.02 -8.20
N ARG A 106 -13.73 9.49 -9.38
CA ARG A 106 -15.14 9.50 -9.81
C ARG A 106 -15.32 8.66 -11.06
N GLY A 107 -16.37 7.85 -11.07
CA GLY A 107 -16.73 6.98 -12.20
C GLY A 107 -15.81 5.77 -12.35
N HIS A 108 -15.01 5.42 -11.35
CA HIS A 108 -14.15 4.23 -11.40
C HIS A 108 -14.76 3.08 -10.58
N THR A 109 -14.53 1.87 -11.04
CA THR A 109 -14.92 0.61 -10.42
C THR A 109 -13.76 -0.37 -10.57
N GLY A 110 -13.82 -1.51 -9.88
CA GLY A 110 -12.87 -2.60 -10.00
C GLY A 110 -12.46 -2.95 -11.44
N PRO A 111 -11.27 -3.55 -11.62
CA PRO A 111 -10.65 -3.69 -12.92
C PRO A 111 -11.48 -4.53 -13.89
N ASP A 112 -11.70 -3.99 -15.09
CA ASP A 112 -12.18 -4.77 -16.22
C ASP A 112 -11.01 -5.55 -16.85
N LEU A 113 -11.00 -6.87 -16.67
CA LEU A 113 -9.89 -7.73 -17.12
C LEU A 113 -9.68 -7.67 -18.63
N ALA A 114 -10.73 -7.44 -19.42
CA ALA A 114 -10.60 -7.28 -20.87
C ALA A 114 -9.86 -5.98 -21.22
N SER A 115 -10.26 -4.86 -20.63
CA SER A 115 -9.56 -3.58 -20.79
C SER A 115 -8.13 -3.62 -20.27
N VAL A 116 -7.89 -4.29 -19.13
CA VAL A 116 -6.55 -4.52 -18.58
C VAL A 116 -5.71 -5.30 -19.59
N GLY A 117 -6.20 -6.40 -20.15
CA GLY A 117 -5.46 -7.19 -21.13
C GLY A 117 -5.08 -6.40 -22.37
N ALA A 118 -5.99 -5.59 -22.90
CA ALA A 118 -5.72 -4.71 -24.03
C ALA A 118 -4.63 -3.67 -23.70
N ARG A 119 -4.64 -3.10 -22.49
CA ARG A 119 -3.63 -2.12 -22.05
C ARG A 119 -2.28 -2.76 -21.80
N LEU A 120 -2.23 -3.93 -21.16
CA LEU A 120 -0.99 -4.68 -20.92
C LEU A 120 -0.31 -5.06 -22.24
N ALA A 121 -1.08 -5.50 -23.24
CA ALA A 121 -0.56 -5.81 -24.57
C ALA A 121 0.02 -4.59 -25.33
N ALA A 122 -0.39 -3.38 -24.95
CA ALA A 122 0.09 -2.13 -25.52
C ALA A 122 1.25 -1.51 -24.72
N LEU A 123 1.63 -2.09 -23.58
CA LEU A 123 2.76 -1.59 -22.80
C LEU A 123 4.08 -1.80 -23.55
N PRO A 124 5.03 -0.87 -23.41
CA PRO A 124 6.36 -1.03 -24.00
C PRO A 124 7.14 -2.13 -23.28
N ASP A 125 8.11 -2.73 -23.98
CA ASP A 125 8.89 -3.86 -23.46
C ASP A 125 9.62 -3.59 -22.14
N TRP A 126 9.97 -2.34 -21.85
CA TRP A 126 10.64 -1.95 -20.60
C TRP A 126 9.69 -1.94 -19.38
N ALA A 127 8.38 -2.01 -19.59
CA ALA A 127 7.36 -2.04 -18.53
C ALA A 127 6.93 -3.47 -18.16
N ARG A 128 7.70 -4.49 -18.55
CA ARG A 128 7.40 -5.89 -18.26
C ARG A 128 7.63 -6.21 -16.78
N ASP A 129 6.55 -6.54 -16.10
CA ASP A 129 6.54 -7.11 -14.75
C ASP A 129 5.88 -8.52 -14.83
N PRO A 130 6.46 -9.57 -14.22
CA PRO A 130 5.90 -10.92 -14.29
C PRO A 130 4.48 -11.04 -13.72
N LEU A 131 4.16 -10.27 -12.68
CA LEU A 131 2.82 -10.23 -12.10
C LEU A 131 1.86 -9.41 -12.96
N LEU A 132 2.35 -8.41 -13.69
CA LEU A 132 1.54 -7.63 -14.65
C LEU A 132 1.58 -8.19 -16.08
N ALA A 133 2.08 -9.42 -16.26
CA ALA A 133 2.11 -10.06 -17.58
C ALA A 133 0.73 -10.59 -18.02
N THR A 134 -0.22 -10.70 -17.11
CA THR A 134 -1.60 -11.14 -17.39
C THR A 134 -2.61 -10.26 -16.64
N PRO A 135 -3.86 -10.12 -17.14
CA PRO A 135 -4.91 -9.40 -16.43
C PRO A 135 -5.20 -9.96 -15.04
N GLN A 136 -5.15 -11.29 -14.90
CA GLN A 136 -5.38 -12.00 -13.66
C GLN A 136 -4.30 -11.68 -12.63
N GLY A 137 -3.04 -11.51 -13.05
CA GLY A 137 -1.96 -11.14 -12.14
C GLY A 137 -2.14 -9.75 -11.53
N LEU A 138 -2.58 -8.75 -12.31
CA LEU A 138 -3.02 -7.46 -11.75
C LEU A 138 -4.23 -7.62 -10.82
N ALA A 139 -5.19 -8.46 -11.19
CA ALA A 139 -6.40 -8.69 -10.42
C ALA A 139 -6.14 -9.40 -9.06
N MET A 140 -5.04 -10.14 -8.92
CA MET A 140 -4.58 -10.66 -7.63
C MET A 140 -4.20 -9.56 -6.64
N LEU A 141 -3.88 -8.35 -7.12
CA LEU A 141 -3.56 -7.18 -6.30
C LEU A 141 -4.81 -6.39 -5.87
N TYR A 142 -5.97 -6.62 -6.50
CA TYR A 142 -7.21 -5.94 -6.14
C TYR A 142 -7.82 -6.57 -4.88
N LEU A 143 -8.16 -5.77 -3.86
CA LEU A 143 -8.77 -6.28 -2.62
C LEU A 143 -10.28 -6.02 -2.55
N GLY A 144 -10.79 -5.01 -3.26
CA GLY A 144 -12.22 -4.74 -3.36
C GLY A 144 -12.59 -3.25 -3.35
N GLU A 145 -13.88 -2.97 -3.49
CA GLU A 145 -14.44 -1.61 -3.36
C GLU A 145 -14.74 -1.29 -1.89
N LEU A 146 -13.86 -0.53 -1.25
CA LEU A 146 -14.02 -0.13 0.14
C LEU A 146 -15.26 0.75 0.35
N SER A 147 -15.56 1.63 -0.60
CA SER A 147 -16.76 2.49 -0.56
C SER A 147 -18.08 1.71 -0.62
N ALA A 148 -18.06 0.47 -1.12
CA ALA A 148 -19.23 -0.41 -1.13
C ALA A 148 -19.43 -1.15 0.20
N LEU A 149 -18.50 -1.00 1.15
CA LEU A 149 -18.44 -1.76 2.41
C LEU A 149 -18.30 -0.81 3.62
N PRO A 150 -19.28 0.07 3.86
CA PRO A 150 -19.18 1.12 4.87
C PRO A 150 -18.96 0.59 6.31
N ASP A 151 -19.40 -0.63 6.59
CA ASP A 151 -19.29 -1.25 7.91
C ASP A 151 -17.92 -1.89 8.18
N VAL A 152 -17.05 -2.01 7.17
CA VAL A 152 -15.70 -2.60 7.34
C VAL A 152 -14.73 -1.59 7.98
N ILE A 153 -14.96 -0.29 7.77
CA ILE A 153 -14.25 0.78 8.44
C ILE A 153 -15.14 1.29 9.60
N PRO A 154 -14.86 0.91 10.86
CA PRO A 154 -15.71 1.23 12.01
C PRO A 154 -15.78 2.74 12.20
N PRO A 155 -16.90 3.38 12.60
CA PRO A 155 -17.03 4.84 12.74
C PRO A 155 -15.99 5.44 13.72
N GLY A 156 -15.63 6.72 13.55
CA GLY A 156 -14.56 7.34 14.33
C GLY A 156 -14.14 8.72 13.80
N PRO A 157 -13.07 9.30 14.35
CA PRO A 157 -12.62 10.63 13.95
C PRO A 157 -11.88 10.59 12.60
N LEU A 158 -11.79 11.75 11.96
CA LEU A 158 -11.00 11.98 10.75
C LEU A 158 -9.67 12.64 11.12
N ASN A 159 -8.64 12.42 10.30
CA ASN A 159 -7.38 13.14 10.35
C ASN A 159 -7.51 14.45 9.57
N SER A 160 -7.25 15.59 10.19
CA SER A 160 -7.28 16.91 9.56
C SER A 160 -6.13 17.77 10.06
N ASP A 161 -5.82 18.88 9.39
CA ASP A 161 -4.79 19.81 9.87
C ASP A 161 -5.08 20.34 11.28
N ASP A 162 -6.36 20.63 11.58
CA ASP A 162 -6.80 21.09 12.91
C ASP A 162 -6.81 19.97 13.96
N ARG A 163 -6.78 18.70 13.53
CA ARG A 163 -6.76 17.52 14.39
C ARG A 163 -5.88 16.43 13.77
N PRO A 164 -4.54 16.60 13.80
CA PRO A 164 -3.62 15.74 13.06
C PRO A 164 -3.35 14.48 13.88
N LEU A 165 -4.34 13.58 13.91
CA LEU A 165 -4.28 12.35 14.68
C LEU A 165 -3.07 11.50 14.31
N ILE A 166 -2.75 11.35 13.02
CA ILE A 166 -1.64 10.51 12.58
C ILE A 166 -0.30 11.07 13.04
N GLU A 167 -0.12 12.40 13.03
CA GLU A 167 1.09 13.08 13.54
C GLU A 167 1.37 12.73 15.01
N PHE A 168 0.31 12.52 15.80
CA PHE A 168 0.46 12.22 17.22
C PHE A 168 0.37 10.73 17.54
N LEU A 169 -0.30 9.91 16.72
CA LEU A 169 -0.41 8.46 16.93
C LEU A 169 0.82 7.72 16.41
N ALA A 170 1.30 8.04 15.20
CA ALA A 170 2.38 7.30 14.57
C ALA A 170 3.70 7.33 15.37
N PRO A 171 4.13 8.46 15.96
CA PRO A 171 5.30 8.46 16.82
C PRO A 171 5.08 7.72 18.15
N ARG A 172 3.85 7.70 18.68
CA ARG A 172 3.52 7.02 19.95
C ARG A 172 3.65 5.50 19.83
N LEU A 173 3.40 4.96 18.64
CA LEU A 173 3.40 3.53 18.35
C LEU A 173 4.80 2.96 18.01
N THR A 174 5.87 3.74 18.22
CA THR A 174 7.24 3.22 18.30
C THR A 174 7.54 2.43 19.59
N ARG A 175 6.56 2.26 20.48
CA ARG A 175 6.72 1.58 21.78
C ARG A 175 5.94 0.26 21.83
N ILE A 176 6.69 -0.82 21.69
CA ILE A 176 6.54 -2.15 22.32
C ILE A 176 5.26 -2.24 23.17
N ASN A 177 4.31 -3.09 22.77
CA ASN A 177 3.24 -3.50 23.68
C ASN A 177 3.84 -4.23 24.89
N SER A 178 3.08 -4.45 25.97
CA SER A 178 3.60 -5.10 27.19
C SER A 178 4.26 -6.48 26.98
N ALA A 179 4.09 -7.08 25.79
CA ALA A 179 4.65 -8.37 25.39
C ALA A 179 5.89 -8.28 24.47
N GLY A 180 6.33 -7.10 24.02
CA GLY A 180 7.48 -6.97 23.11
C GLY A 180 7.13 -6.74 21.64
N ASP A 181 5.88 -6.95 21.25
CA ASP A 181 5.47 -6.96 19.84
C ASP A 181 4.97 -5.61 19.35
N LYS A 182 5.18 -5.37 18.05
CA LYS A 182 4.67 -4.20 17.34
C LYS A 182 3.29 -4.56 16.78
N ASP A 183 2.26 -3.80 17.14
CA ASP A 183 0.87 -4.02 16.71
C ASP A 183 0.60 -3.49 15.30
N TRP A 184 1.49 -3.82 14.36
CA TRP A 184 1.35 -3.39 12.98
C TRP A 184 0.24 -4.14 12.29
N PHE A 185 -0.39 -3.50 11.31
CA PHE A 185 -1.49 -4.08 10.55
C PHE A 185 -0.95 -5.03 9.46
N THR A 186 -0.29 -6.09 9.90
CA THR A 186 0.41 -7.05 9.05
C THR A 186 -0.03 -8.49 9.39
N GLY A 187 0.60 -9.47 8.76
CA GLY A 187 0.41 -10.88 9.10
C GLY A 187 -1.04 -11.34 9.05
N ASP A 188 -1.49 -12.05 10.11
CA ASP A 188 -2.86 -12.54 10.24
C ASP A 188 -3.90 -11.42 10.33
N ALA A 189 -3.55 -10.26 10.92
CA ALA A 189 -4.50 -9.16 11.07
C ALA A 189 -4.94 -8.65 9.69
N LEU A 190 -3.97 -8.48 8.77
CA LEU A 190 -4.27 -8.15 7.38
C LEU A 190 -5.00 -9.29 6.65
N ALA A 191 -4.60 -10.55 6.88
CA ALA A 191 -5.28 -11.71 6.29
C ALA A 191 -6.77 -11.74 6.66
N ALA A 192 -7.09 -11.55 7.93
CA ALA A 192 -8.46 -11.54 8.45
C ALA A 192 -9.28 -10.38 7.87
N PHE A 193 -8.68 -9.19 7.75
CA PHE A 193 -9.33 -8.06 7.11
C PHE A 193 -9.65 -8.30 5.63
N THR A 194 -8.71 -8.89 4.87
CA THR A 194 -8.95 -9.21 3.47
C THR A 194 -10.02 -10.30 3.28
N ASP A 195 -10.15 -11.24 4.22
CA ASP A 195 -11.24 -12.22 4.21
C ASP A 195 -12.59 -11.57 4.47
N GLU A 196 -12.65 -10.63 5.41
CA GLU A 196 -13.86 -9.87 5.70
C GLU A 196 -14.31 -9.07 4.47
N LEU A 197 -13.39 -8.41 3.79
CA LEU A 197 -13.68 -7.73 2.51
C LEU A 197 -14.21 -8.72 1.47
N ALA A 198 -13.54 -9.87 1.33
CA ALA A 198 -13.89 -10.85 0.32
C ALA A 198 -15.27 -11.49 0.56
N ALA A 199 -15.61 -11.75 1.83
CA ALA A 199 -16.89 -12.34 2.23
C ALA A 199 -18.08 -11.39 2.00
N ARG A 200 -17.86 -10.08 2.08
CA ARG A 200 -18.92 -9.06 1.99
C ARG A 200 -19.17 -8.56 0.57
N ALA A 201 -18.27 -8.79 -0.37
CA ALA A 201 -18.41 -8.31 -1.75
C ALA A 201 -17.88 -9.32 -2.80
N SER A 202 -18.80 -9.89 -3.59
CA SER A 202 -18.45 -10.42 -4.92
C SER A 202 -18.32 -9.27 -5.90
N THR A 203 -17.39 -9.37 -6.83
CA THR A 203 -17.21 -8.38 -7.90
C THR A 203 -18.22 -8.53 -9.04
N GLY A 204 -19.03 -9.59 -9.02
CA GLY A 204 -19.93 -9.93 -10.13
C GLY A 204 -19.19 -10.50 -11.36
N SER A 205 -17.87 -10.60 -11.32
CA SER A 205 -17.02 -11.23 -12.34
C SER A 205 -16.34 -12.46 -11.74
N PRO A 206 -16.69 -13.69 -12.19
CA PRO A 206 -16.07 -14.91 -11.68
C PRO A 206 -14.55 -14.93 -11.81
N ASP A 207 -14.02 -14.40 -12.91
CA ASP A 207 -12.57 -14.38 -13.17
C ASP A 207 -11.86 -13.40 -12.24
N LEU A 208 -12.47 -12.23 -11.96
CA LEU A 208 -11.93 -11.27 -11.01
C LEU A 208 -12.00 -11.82 -9.57
N ASP A 209 -13.11 -12.46 -9.19
CA ASP A 209 -13.27 -13.11 -7.87
C ASP A 209 -12.27 -14.26 -7.68
N ALA A 210 -12.01 -15.05 -8.72
CA ALA A 210 -11.01 -16.12 -8.72
C ALA A 210 -9.59 -15.58 -8.56
N ALA A 211 -9.22 -14.53 -9.32
CA ALA A 211 -7.92 -13.88 -9.18
C ALA A 211 -7.73 -13.23 -7.80
N ARG A 212 -8.75 -12.58 -7.25
CA ARG A 212 -8.75 -12.04 -5.88
C ARG A 212 -8.47 -13.13 -4.85
N SER A 213 -9.16 -14.26 -5.00
CA SER A 213 -9.01 -15.43 -4.12
C SER A 213 -7.61 -16.05 -4.26
N ALA A 214 -7.02 -16.04 -5.47
CA ALA A 214 -5.64 -16.45 -5.66
C ALA A 214 -4.65 -15.51 -4.96
N GLY A 215 -4.87 -14.19 -5.03
CA GLY A 215 -4.06 -13.22 -4.30
C GLY A 215 -4.11 -13.41 -2.78
N ALA A 216 -5.30 -13.70 -2.23
CA ALA A 216 -5.46 -14.03 -0.83
C ALA A 216 -4.77 -15.36 -0.46
N ALA A 217 -4.87 -16.39 -1.31
CA ALA A 217 -4.18 -17.67 -1.12
C ALA A 217 -2.65 -17.51 -1.17
N LEU A 218 -2.12 -16.69 -2.08
CA LEU A 218 -0.68 -16.45 -2.19
C LEU A 218 -0.10 -15.76 -0.93
N TYR A 219 -0.86 -14.84 -0.33
CA TYR A 219 -0.47 -14.24 0.94
C TYR A 219 -0.48 -15.25 2.10
N ARG A 220 -1.49 -16.13 2.14
CA ARG A 220 -1.55 -17.21 3.13
C ARG A 220 -0.47 -18.26 2.95
N TYR A 221 -0.06 -18.52 1.70
CA TYR A 221 1.13 -19.29 1.40
C TYR A 221 2.37 -18.67 2.06
N ALA A 222 2.59 -17.36 1.89
CA ALA A 222 3.71 -16.66 2.50
C ALA A 222 3.70 -16.75 4.04
N LEU A 223 2.53 -16.55 4.67
CA LEU A 223 2.34 -16.75 6.11
C LEU A 223 2.66 -18.18 6.57
N ALA A 224 2.20 -19.19 5.84
CA ALA A 224 2.47 -20.59 6.16
C ALA A 224 3.98 -20.90 6.06
N MET A 225 4.66 -20.32 5.06
CA MET A 225 6.10 -20.46 4.88
C MET A 225 6.90 -19.86 6.04
N GLU A 226 6.52 -18.67 6.54
CA GLU A 226 7.13 -18.07 7.73
C GLU A 226 6.96 -18.91 9.00
N ARG A 227 5.83 -19.63 9.11
CA ARG A 227 5.52 -20.55 10.21
C ARG A 227 6.14 -21.93 10.06
N HIS A 228 6.83 -22.18 8.94
CA HIS A 228 7.32 -23.49 8.56
C HIS A 228 6.21 -24.56 8.46
N ASP A 229 4.96 -24.17 8.19
CA ASP A 229 3.83 -25.07 7.98
C ASP A 229 3.75 -25.50 6.51
N GLN A 230 4.48 -26.57 6.19
CA GLN A 230 4.56 -27.11 4.83
C GLN A 230 3.22 -27.61 4.30
N ALA A 231 2.36 -28.15 5.18
CA ALA A 231 1.07 -28.69 4.76
C ALA A 231 0.11 -27.58 4.35
N ALA A 232 0.05 -26.49 5.12
CA ALA A 232 -0.73 -25.32 4.76
C ALA A 232 -0.17 -24.62 3.50
N ALA A 233 1.15 -24.47 3.41
CA ALA A 233 1.80 -23.88 2.24
C ALA A 233 1.46 -24.65 0.95
N ALA A 234 1.61 -25.98 0.95
CA ALA A 234 1.28 -26.81 -0.20
C ALA A 234 -0.20 -26.69 -0.64
N ARG A 235 -1.12 -26.57 0.32
CA ARG A 235 -2.55 -26.36 0.03
C ARG A 235 -2.78 -25.01 -0.66
N PHE A 236 -2.22 -23.93 -0.12
CA PHE A 236 -2.39 -22.60 -0.70
C PHE A 236 -1.71 -22.46 -2.06
N GLU A 237 -0.55 -23.09 -2.27
CA GLU A 237 0.09 -23.15 -3.59
C GLU A 237 -0.83 -23.85 -4.62
N ALA A 238 -1.43 -24.98 -4.24
CA ALA A 238 -2.36 -25.70 -5.10
C ALA A 238 -3.61 -24.84 -5.44
N ASP A 239 -4.10 -24.04 -4.50
CA ASP A 239 -5.20 -23.10 -4.75
C ASP A 239 -4.81 -22.00 -5.73
N VAL A 240 -3.62 -21.39 -5.60
CA VAL A 240 -3.13 -20.38 -6.56
C VAL A 240 -3.03 -20.99 -7.96
N ARG A 241 -2.39 -22.16 -8.11
CA ARG A 241 -2.25 -22.85 -9.41
C ARG A 241 -3.60 -23.15 -10.06
N ARG A 242 -4.61 -23.52 -9.25
CA ARG A 242 -5.96 -23.82 -9.73
C ARG A 242 -6.73 -22.57 -10.14
N LEU A 243 -6.58 -21.47 -9.41
CA LEU A 243 -7.36 -20.24 -9.59
C LEU A 243 -6.80 -19.34 -10.70
N VAL A 244 -5.48 -19.32 -10.90
CA VAL A 244 -4.79 -18.47 -11.88
C VAL A 244 -3.72 -19.23 -12.66
N PRO A 245 -4.10 -20.29 -13.41
CA PRO A 245 -3.13 -21.13 -14.13
C PRO A 245 -2.27 -20.34 -15.12
N ASP A 246 -2.83 -19.33 -15.78
CA ASP A 246 -2.12 -18.50 -16.76
C ASP A 246 -1.03 -17.64 -16.12
N VAL A 247 -1.24 -17.15 -14.90
CA VAL A 247 -0.24 -16.39 -14.13
C VAL A 247 0.95 -17.29 -13.83
N ILE A 248 0.69 -18.52 -13.38
CA ILE A 248 1.75 -19.49 -13.06
C ILE A 248 2.50 -19.93 -14.32
N ALA A 249 1.79 -20.25 -15.41
CA ALA A 249 2.42 -20.61 -16.67
C ALA A 249 3.32 -19.50 -17.21
N ASN A 250 2.93 -18.22 -17.03
CA ASN A 250 3.76 -17.08 -17.41
C ASN A 250 5.00 -16.94 -16.51
N ALA A 251 4.84 -17.08 -15.19
CA ALA A 251 5.94 -16.99 -14.23
C ALA A 251 6.97 -18.13 -14.37
N GLU A 252 6.54 -19.32 -14.80
CA GLU A 252 7.40 -20.49 -15.05
C GLU A 252 8.02 -20.48 -16.47
N ALA A 253 7.65 -19.53 -17.33
CA ALA A 253 8.15 -19.46 -18.70
C ALA A 253 9.66 -19.10 -18.75
N PRO A 254 10.45 -19.69 -19.67
CA PRO A 254 11.85 -19.34 -19.83
C PRO A 254 12.05 -17.84 -20.11
N GLY A 255 12.66 -17.12 -19.17
CA GLY A 255 12.88 -15.67 -19.25
C GLY A 255 12.04 -14.82 -18.28
N ALA A 256 11.06 -15.40 -17.58
CA ALA A 256 10.35 -14.75 -16.48
C ALA A 256 11.18 -14.89 -15.18
N THR A 257 11.98 -13.87 -14.85
CA THR A 257 12.81 -13.93 -13.65
C THR A 257 11.97 -13.68 -12.39
N LEU A 258 11.65 -14.75 -11.65
CA LEU A 258 11.31 -14.71 -10.22
C LEU A 258 12.37 -13.96 -9.38
N ALA A 259 13.57 -13.75 -9.96
CA ALA A 259 14.63 -12.90 -9.44
C ALA A 259 14.30 -11.39 -9.45
N ASP A 260 13.32 -10.91 -10.25
CA ASP A 260 12.89 -9.51 -10.25
C ASP A 260 12.01 -9.16 -9.06
N ALA A 261 11.06 -10.04 -8.70
CA ALA A 261 10.32 -9.94 -7.44
C ALA A 261 11.27 -9.96 -6.22
N ARG A 262 12.40 -10.68 -6.35
CA ARG A 262 13.48 -10.73 -5.35
C ARG A 262 14.41 -9.52 -5.37
N ARG A 263 14.51 -8.77 -6.48
CA ARG A 263 15.30 -7.54 -6.60
C ARG A 263 14.60 -6.36 -5.92
N THR A 264 13.26 -6.31 -5.94
CA THR A 264 12.47 -5.34 -5.15
C THR A 264 12.76 -5.46 -3.64
N LEU A 265 13.01 -6.69 -3.16
CA LEU A 265 13.45 -6.95 -1.77
C LEU A 265 14.88 -6.49 -1.46
N SER A 266 15.77 -6.46 -2.45
CA SER A 266 17.16 -6.00 -2.24
C SER A 266 17.23 -4.48 -2.25
N ALA A 267 16.53 -3.82 -3.18
CA ALA A 267 16.52 -2.36 -3.29
C ALA A 267 15.94 -1.67 -2.03
N LEU A 268 14.95 -2.27 -1.36
CA LEU A 268 14.38 -1.75 -0.11
C LEU A 268 15.16 -2.14 1.15
N ARG A 269 15.94 -3.23 1.12
CA ARG A 269 16.93 -3.54 2.18
C ARG A 269 18.04 -2.50 2.20
N ASP A 270 18.51 -2.10 1.03
CA ASP A 270 19.54 -1.07 0.88
C ASP A 270 19.05 0.30 1.42
N GLU A 271 17.76 0.61 1.25
CA GLU A 271 17.14 1.82 1.79
C GLU A 271 16.99 1.78 3.32
N GLN A 272 16.65 0.63 3.91
CA GLN A 272 16.63 0.48 5.37
C GLN A 272 18.03 0.51 6.01
N GLU A 273 19.04 -0.04 5.34
CA GLU A 273 20.43 0.14 5.77
C GLU A 273 20.85 1.61 5.70
N HIS A 274 20.43 2.33 4.65
CA HIS A 274 20.62 3.77 4.53
C HIS A 274 19.96 4.55 5.68
N VAL A 275 18.69 4.26 6.00
CA VAL A 275 17.97 4.90 7.11
C VAL A 275 18.61 4.56 8.45
N ARG A 276 19.04 3.31 8.67
CA ARG A 276 19.74 2.91 9.90
C ARG A 276 21.06 3.68 10.06
N HIS A 277 21.84 3.78 9.00
CA HIS A 277 23.08 4.55 9.01
C HIS A 277 22.84 6.05 9.22
N ALA A 278 21.77 6.61 8.65
CA ALA A 278 21.38 8.00 8.88
C ALA A 278 20.98 8.25 10.35
N LEU A 279 20.24 7.33 10.97
CA LEU A 279 19.87 7.39 12.38
C LEU A 279 21.08 7.25 13.32
N GLU A 280 22.00 6.33 13.03
CA GLU A 280 23.27 6.19 13.78
C GLU A 280 24.17 7.42 13.65
N ALA A 281 24.20 8.05 12.47
CA ALA A 281 24.93 9.29 12.24
C ALA A 281 24.29 10.47 12.99
N MET A 282 22.96 10.54 13.02
CA MET A 282 22.22 11.58 13.74
C MET A 282 22.38 11.43 15.26
N ARG A 283 22.33 10.20 15.78
CA ARG A 283 22.58 9.89 17.19
C ARG A 283 23.99 10.31 17.64
N ARG A 284 25.01 9.99 16.84
CA ARG A 284 26.39 10.43 17.10
C ARG A 284 26.55 11.94 17.10
N ARG A 285 25.83 12.65 16.22
CA ARG A 285 25.81 14.12 16.21
C ARG A 285 25.16 14.69 17.47
N LEU A 286 24.05 14.11 17.93
CA LEU A 286 23.39 14.53 19.17
C LEU A 286 24.28 14.28 20.39
N GLU A 287 24.92 13.11 20.49
CA GLU A 287 25.88 12.79 21.56
C GLU A 287 27.07 13.77 21.57
N SER A 288 27.59 14.15 20.39
CA SER A 288 28.66 15.15 20.28
C SER A 288 28.25 16.59 20.63
N LEU A 289 26.95 16.91 20.54
CA LEU A 289 26.41 18.21 20.92
C LEU A 289 26.16 18.30 22.44
N ASP A 290 25.78 17.19 23.08
CA ASP A 290 25.69 17.08 24.54
C ASP A 290 27.09 17.20 25.19
N ASP A 291 28.12 16.56 24.61
CA ASP A 291 29.50 16.68 25.07
C ASP A 291 30.07 18.10 24.89
N ALA A 292 29.59 18.85 23.89
CA ALA A 292 30.01 20.22 23.62
C ALA A 292 29.31 21.28 24.49
N THR A 293 28.19 20.95 25.14
CA THR A 293 27.38 21.91 25.93
C THR A 293 27.64 21.89 27.43
N GLY A 294 28.43 20.95 27.96
CA GLY A 294 29.11 21.09 29.25
C GLY A 294 28.23 21.53 30.43
N ALA A 295 27.01 21.01 30.56
CA ALA A 295 26.20 21.22 31.76
C ALA A 295 26.45 20.06 32.76
N PRO A 296 26.92 20.34 33.99
CA PRO A 296 27.18 19.30 34.99
C PRO A 296 25.86 18.77 35.60
N PRO A 297 25.89 17.57 36.22
CA PRO A 297 24.70 16.81 36.63
C PRO A 297 23.80 17.47 37.67
#